data_AF-A0A2V5V8C7-F1
#
_entry.id   AF-A0A2V5V8C7-F1
#
_cell.length_a   1.000
_cell.length_b   1.000
_cell.length_c   1.000
_cell.angle_alpha   90.00
_cell.angle_beta   90.00
_cell.angle_gamma   90.00
#
_symmetry.space_group_name_H-M   'P 1'
#
loop_
_entity.id
_entity.type
_entity.pdbx_description
1 polymer ?
#
loop_
_entity_poly.entity_id
_entity_poly.type
_entity_poly.pdbx_seq_one_letter_code
_entity_poly.pdbx_strand_id
1 'polypeptide(L)'
;MIALKNTLGSEFVERVRAFFSPNGPLSKAKNFEFRPPQQEMAARVAQALEEERHLVVEAGTGVGKSLAYLAPAILFALERHKKAIVSTHTINLQEQLLYKDIPILKKMLPVEFDAALMKGRQNYLCPRRLERALESAKELFTGPEKSELQRLAEWASTTRDGSLSDLSVEPDPKVWTQVCSEAHICTQRTCGQNPRCFYQQARKRLLAADVIVL
;
A
#
# COMPACT_ATOMS: atom_id res chain seq x y z
N MET A 1 -41.41 5.10 -21.96
CA MET A 1 -40.14 5.35 -22.69
C MET A 1 -38.96 5.38 -21.71
N ILE A 2 -38.80 4.35 -20.85
CA ILE A 2 -37.91 4.39 -19.66
C ILE A 2 -36.88 3.23 -19.63
N ALA A 3 -36.86 2.33 -20.61
CA ALA A 3 -36.12 1.06 -20.49
C ALA A 3 -35.00 0.84 -21.53
N LEU A 4 -34.28 1.90 -21.95
CA LEU A 4 -33.14 1.75 -22.90
C LEU A 4 -31.85 2.48 -22.48
N LYS A 5 -31.81 3.14 -21.31
CA LYS A 5 -30.59 3.81 -20.81
C LYS A 5 -29.71 2.96 -19.88
N ASN A 6 -30.14 1.76 -19.48
CA ASN A 6 -29.42 0.94 -18.49
C ASN A 6 -28.43 -0.08 -19.10
N THR A 7 -28.30 -0.14 -20.41
CA THR A 7 -27.44 -1.14 -21.10
C THR A 7 -26.21 -0.53 -21.76
N LEU A 8 -26.14 0.79 -21.90
CA LEU A 8 -24.92 1.50 -22.23
C LEU A 8 -24.34 2.02 -20.92
N GLY A 9 -23.11 1.62 -20.58
CA GLY A 9 -22.44 2.13 -19.39
C GLY A 9 -22.34 3.66 -19.41
N SER A 10 -22.20 4.27 -18.24
CA SER A 10 -21.78 5.67 -18.15
C SER A 10 -20.48 5.89 -18.93
N GLU A 11 -20.16 7.14 -19.25
CA GLU A 11 -18.88 7.49 -19.89
C GLU A 11 -17.68 6.96 -19.09
N PHE A 12 -17.75 6.98 -17.76
CA PHE A 12 -16.72 6.44 -16.89
C PHE A 12 -16.58 4.91 -17.02
N VAL A 13 -17.70 4.18 -16.98
CA VAL A 13 -17.71 2.71 -17.12
C VAL A 13 -17.15 2.29 -18.49
N GLU A 14 -17.53 2.98 -19.56
CA GLU A 14 -17.02 2.70 -20.90
C GLU A 14 -15.53 3.03 -21.02
N ARG A 15 -15.06 4.12 -20.41
CA ARG A 15 -13.62 4.44 -20.33
C ARG A 15 -12.83 3.35 -19.60
N VAL A 16 -13.36 2.82 -18.49
CA VAL A 16 -12.75 1.69 -17.76
C VAL A 16 -12.77 0.42 -18.61
N ARG A 17 -13.87 0.10 -19.29
CA ARG A 17 -13.91 -1.05 -20.23
C ARG A 17 -12.85 -0.92 -21.32
N ALA A 18 -12.75 0.26 -21.94
CA ALA A 18 -11.77 0.54 -22.98
C ALA A 18 -10.33 0.36 -22.47
N PHE A 19 -10.04 0.77 -21.23
CA PHE A 19 -8.72 0.58 -20.59
C PHE A 19 -8.25 -0.88 -20.58
N PHE A 20 -9.15 -1.82 -20.28
CA PHE A 20 -8.88 -3.27 -20.22
C PHE A 20 -9.13 -4.02 -21.54
N SER A 21 -9.48 -3.32 -22.62
CA SER A 21 -9.75 -3.95 -23.93
C SER A 21 -8.46 -4.49 -24.58
N PRO A 22 -8.55 -5.38 -25.59
CA PRO A 22 -7.37 -5.91 -26.29
C PRO A 22 -6.45 -4.83 -26.87
N ASN A 23 -7.02 -3.68 -27.26
CA ASN A 23 -6.31 -2.54 -27.84
C ASN A 23 -6.25 -1.33 -26.89
N GLY A 24 -6.63 -1.51 -25.62
CA GLY A 24 -6.67 -0.45 -24.61
C GLY A 24 -5.28 -0.08 -24.07
N PRO A 25 -5.16 1.02 -23.31
CA PRO A 25 -3.90 1.41 -22.67
C PRO A 25 -3.18 0.28 -21.92
N LEU A 26 -3.90 -0.61 -21.21
CA LEU A 26 -3.28 -1.70 -20.47
C LEU A 26 -2.58 -2.73 -21.38
N SER A 27 -2.96 -2.80 -22.67
CA SER A 27 -2.34 -3.74 -23.61
C SER A 27 -0.86 -3.48 -23.88
N LYS A 28 -0.38 -2.27 -23.54
CA LYS A 28 1.04 -1.87 -23.62
C LYS A 28 1.86 -2.38 -22.43
N ALA A 29 1.25 -2.95 -21.41
CA ALA A 29 1.96 -3.52 -20.28
C ALA A 29 2.73 -4.78 -20.68
N LYS A 30 3.91 -4.97 -20.09
CA LYS A 30 4.72 -6.16 -20.32
C LYS A 30 3.92 -7.42 -19.93
N ASN A 31 3.92 -8.43 -20.79
CA ASN A 31 3.19 -9.69 -20.60
C ASN A 31 1.66 -9.50 -20.44
N PHE A 32 1.09 -8.49 -21.09
CA PHE A 32 -0.36 -8.34 -21.14
C PHE A 32 -1.01 -9.53 -21.85
N GLU A 33 -2.12 -9.99 -21.29
CA GLU A 33 -3.01 -10.97 -21.88
C GLU A 33 -4.43 -10.45 -21.66
N PHE A 34 -5.22 -10.38 -22.74
CA PHE A 34 -6.60 -9.96 -22.63
C PHE A 34 -7.42 -11.03 -21.91
N ARG A 35 -8.08 -10.63 -20.81
CA ARG A 35 -8.93 -11.51 -20.02
C ARG A 35 -10.33 -10.88 -19.89
N PRO A 36 -11.35 -11.41 -20.60
CA PRO A 36 -12.72 -10.89 -20.48
C PRO A 36 -13.23 -10.77 -19.03
N PRO A 37 -12.97 -11.72 -18.11
CA PRO A 37 -13.39 -11.59 -16.72
C PRO A 37 -12.73 -10.41 -15.98
N GLN A 38 -11.51 -10.04 -16.36
CA GLN A 38 -10.82 -8.88 -15.79
C GLN A 38 -11.51 -7.57 -16.20
N GLN A 39 -11.82 -7.44 -17.48
CA GLN A 39 -12.53 -6.28 -18.03
C GLN A 39 -13.94 -6.18 -17.44
N GLU A 40 -14.66 -7.30 -17.32
CA GLU A 40 -15.98 -7.31 -16.69
C GLU A 40 -15.90 -6.88 -15.22
N MET A 41 -15.00 -7.47 -14.44
CA MET A 41 -14.80 -7.10 -13.04
C MET A 41 -14.52 -5.59 -12.92
N ALA A 42 -13.62 -5.04 -13.74
CA ALA A 42 -13.30 -3.61 -13.70
C ALA A 42 -14.51 -2.72 -14.01
N ALA A 43 -15.31 -3.08 -15.01
CA ALA A 43 -16.53 -2.37 -15.35
C ALA A 43 -17.58 -2.42 -14.22
N ARG A 44 -17.72 -3.57 -13.55
CA ARG A 44 -18.62 -3.72 -12.40
C ARG A 44 -18.17 -2.88 -11.21
N VAL A 45 -16.86 -2.83 -10.94
CA VAL A 45 -16.29 -1.96 -9.90
C VAL A 45 -16.56 -0.49 -10.24
N ALA A 46 -16.31 -0.07 -11.48
CA ALA A 46 -16.57 1.29 -11.93
C ALA A 46 -18.04 1.70 -11.74
N GLN A 47 -18.96 0.83 -12.15
CA GLN A 47 -20.39 1.03 -11.99
C GLN A 47 -20.79 1.15 -10.50
N ALA A 48 -20.27 0.26 -9.65
CA ALA A 48 -20.57 0.27 -8.22
C ALA A 48 -20.07 1.55 -7.53
N LEU A 49 -18.92 2.10 -7.96
CA LEU A 49 -18.39 3.37 -7.45
C LEU A 49 -19.29 4.56 -7.84
N GLU A 50 -19.75 4.63 -9.09
CA GLU A 50 -20.65 5.71 -9.55
C GLU A 50 -22.04 5.65 -8.91
N GLU A 51 -22.58 4.45 -8.74
CA GLU A 51 -23.87 4.20 -8.10
C GLU A 51 -23.79 4.24 -6.57
N GLU A 52 -22.60 4.48 -6.01
CA GLU A 52 -22.32 4.52 -4.56
C GLU A 52 -22.85 3.30 -3.79
N ARG A 53 -22.69 2.11 -4.37
CA ARG A 53 -23.16 0.84 -3.80
C ARG A 53 -22.05 -0.16 -3.54
N HIS A 54 -22.36 -1.16 -2.71
CA HIS A 54 -21.45 -2.28 -2.49
C HIS A 54 -21.49 -3.28 -3.66
N LEU A 55 -20.35 -3.90 -3.91
CA LEU A 55 -20.17 -4.96 -4.89
C LEU A 55 -19.36 -6.10 -4.24
N VAL A 56 -19.87 -7.31 -4.36
CA VAL A 56 -19.13 -8.53 -4.02
C VAL A 56 -18.76 -9.22 -5.32
N VAL A 57 -17.49 -9.56 -5.48
CA VAL A 57 -16.98 -10.27 -6.67
C VAL A 57 -16.21 -11.48 -6.20
N GLU A 58 -16.59 -12.64 -6.70
CA GLU A 58 -15.75 -13.84 -6.65
C GLU A 58 -14.89 -13.88 -7.90
N ALA A 59 -13.57 -13.86 -7.72
CA ALA A 59 -12.61 -13.86 -8.82
C ALA A 59 -11.56 -14.95 -8.61
N GLY A 60 -11.38 -15.81 -9.60
CA GLY A 60 -10.34 -16.84 -9.60
C GLY A 60 -8.92 -16.27 -9.48
N THR A 61 -7.97 -17.13 -9.15
CA THR A 61 -6.55 -16.79 -9.22
C THR A 61 -6.13 -16.51 -10.66
N GLY A 62 -5.13 -15.65 -10.86
CA GLY A 62 -4.62 -15.33 -12.21
C GLY A 62 -5.50 -14.39 -13.06
N VAL A 63 -6.73 -14.08 -12.67
CA VAL A 63 -7.65 -13.19 -13.44
C VAL A 63 -7.14 -11.74 -13.54
N GLY A 64 -6.15 -11.34 -12.74
CA GLY A 64 -5.66 -9.95 -12.71
C GLY A 64 -6.56 -9.02 -11.88
N LYS A 65 -7.17 -9.59 -10.83
CA LYS A 65 -8.09 -8.91 -9.89
C LYS A 65 -7.55 -7.60 -9.32
N SER A 66 -6.25 -7.53 -8.99
CA SER A 66 -5.63 -6.31 -8.45
C SER A 66 -5.82 -5.12 -9.36
N LEU A 67 -5.45 -5.24 -10.64
CA LEU A 67 -5.59 -4.16 -11.60
C LEU A 67 -7.06 -3.81 -11.83
N ALA A 68 -7.94 -4.82 -11.88
CA ALA A 68 -9.36 -4.65 -12.14
C ALA A 68 -10.07 -3.81 -11.08
N TYR A 69 -9.70 -3.89 -9.80
CA TYR A 69 -10.25 -2.97 -8.79
C TYR A 69 -9.43 -1.69 -8.64
N LEU A 70 -8.10 -1.73 -8.83
CA LEU A 70 -7.24 -0.55 -8.64
C LEU A 70 -7.51 0.54 -9.68
N ALA A 71 -7.53 0.19 -10.96
CA ALA A 71 -7.67 1.17 -12.04
C ALA A 71 -8.95 2.02 -11.93
N PRO A 72 -10.16 1.42 -11.81
CA PRO A 72 -11.37 2.22 -11.61
C PRO A 72 -11.37 2.96 -10.28
N ALA A 73 -10.86 2.38 -9.18
CA ALA A 73 -10.82 3.07 -7.89
C ALA A 73 -9.93 4.34 -7.93
N ILE A 74 -8.78 4.27 -8.60
CA ILE A 74 -7.85 5.41 -8.76
C ILE A 74 -8.51 6.51 -9.58
N LEU A 75 -9.00 6.17 -10.77
CA LEU A 75 -9.63 7.14 -11.67
C LEU A 75 -10.82 7.84 -10.98
N PHE A 76 -11.70 7.05 -10.36
CA PHE A 76 -12.86 7.58 -9.64
C PHE A 76 -12.46 8.47 -8.47
N ALA A 77 -11.48 8.06 -7.66
CA ALA A 77 -11.03 8.83 -6.51
C ALA A 77 -10.47 10.20 -6.93
N LEU A 78 -9.63 10.25 -7.96
CA LEU A 78 -9.06 11.50 -8.48
C LEU A 78 -10.14 12.43 -9.04
N GLU A 79 -11.06 11.91 -9.86
CA GLU A 79 -12.16 12.68 -10.46
C GLU A 79 -13.13 13.26 -9.41
N ARG A 80 -13.27 12.57 -8.27
CA ARG A 80 -14.14 13.01 -7.16
C ARG A 80 -13.37 13.75 -6.06
N HIS A 81 -12.07 14.01 -6.23
CA HIS A 81 -11.19 14.59 -5.21
C HIS A 81 -11.25 13.83 -3.85
N LYS A 82 -11.30 12.51 -3.92
CA LYS A 82 -11.29 11.57 -2.78
C LYS A 82 -9.99 10.77 -2.79
N LYS A 83 -9.73 10.01 -1.72
CA LYS A 83 -8.66 9.01 -1.66
C LYS A 83 -9.20 7.61 -1.94
N ALA A 84 -8.49 6.82 -2.73
CA ALA A 84 -8.78 5.41 -2.93
C ALA A 84 -8.13 4.58 -1.79
N ILE A 85 -8.92 3.80 -1.08
CA ILE A 85 -8.43 2.93 0.01
C ILE A 85 -8.57 1.48 -0.43
N VAL A 86 -7.47 0.74 -0.39
CA VAL A 86 -7.41 -0.68 -0.73
C VAL A 86 -6.93 -1.45 0.49
N SER A 87 -7.79 -2.29 1.06
CA SER A 87 -7.42 -3.19 2.16
C SER A 87 -7.13 -4.59 1.64
N THR A 88 -6.07 -5.21 2.15
CA THR A 88 -5.75 -6.61 1.88
C THR A 88 -5.29 -7.34 3.14
N HIS A 89 -5.15 -8.67 3.05
CA HIS A 89 -5.02 -9.54 4.22
C HIS A 89 -3.63 -9.53 4.86
N THR A 90 -2.56 -9.40 4.07
CA THR A 90 -1.18 -9.53 4.56
C THR A 90 -0.28 -8.42 4.04
N ILE A 91 0.78 -8.08 4.79
CA ILE A 91 1.78 -7.07 4.39
C ILE A 91 2.39 -7.44 3.04
N ASN A 92 2.67 -8.71 2.78
CA ASN A 92 3.23 -9.16 1.49
C ASN A 92 2.27 -8.85 0.33
N LEU A 93 0.94 -9.01 0.52
CA LEU A 93 -0.03 -8.61 -0.49
C LEU A 93 -0.07 -7.09 -0.65
N GLN A 94 0.06 -6.32 0.44
CA GLN A 94 0.11 -4.87 0.37
C GLN A 94 1.34 -4.38 -0.42
N GLU A 95 2.51 -4.97 -0.17
CA GLU A 95 3.75 -4.69 -0.88
C GLU A 95 3.69 -5.11 -2.35
N GLN A 96 3.05 -6.23 -2.65
CA GLN A 96 2.77 -6.62 -4.03
C GLN A 96 1.95 -5.54 -4.75
N LEU A 97 0.91 -5.01 -4.11
CA LEU A 97 0.13 -3.92 -4.69
C LEU A 97 0.98 -2.67 -4.90
N LEU A 98 1.75 -2.25 -3.88
CA LEU A 98 2.52 -1.01 -3.92
C LEU A 98 3.70 -1.06 -4.91
N TYR A 99 4.43 -2.18 -4.95
CA TYR A 99 5.69 -2.27 -5.69
C TYR A 99 5.59 -2.98 -7.04
N LYS A 100 4.46 -3.65 -7.33
CA LYS A 100 4.25 -4.34 -8.61
C LYS A 100 3.02 -3.82 -9.35
N ASP A 101 1.84 -3.90 -8.74
CA ASP A 101 0.58 -3.61 -9.46
C ASP A 101 0.38 -2.09 -9.69
N ILE A 102 0.62 -1.25 -8.68
CA ILE A 102 0.51 0.21 -8.79
C ILE A 102 1.52 0.81 -9.78
N PRO A 103 2.80 0.40 -9.82
CA PRO A 103 3.76 0.90 -10.81
C PRO A 103 3.38 0.58 -12.25
N ILE A 104 2.63 -0.52 -12.49
CA ILE A 104 2.05 -0.79 -13.81
C ILE A 104 1.00 0.29 -14.11
N LEU A 105 0.09 0.58 -13.17
CA LEU A 105 -0.96 1.58 -13.37
C LEU A 105 -0.42 3.01 -13.50
N LYS A 106 0.63 3.39 -12.75
CA LYS A 106 1.31 4.68 -12.94
C LYS A 106 1.81 4.89 -14.38
N LYS A 107 2.18 3.82 -15.08
CA LYS A 107 2.64 3.89 -16.48
C LYS A 107 1.52 3.85 -17.51
N MET A 108 0.37 3.27 -17.16
CA MET A 108 -0.69 2.94 -18.11
C MET A 108 -1.88 3.89 -18.03
N LEU A 109 -2.17 4.43 -16.84
CA LEU A 109 -3.26 5.38 -16.65
C LEU A 109 -2.85 6.76 -17.18
N PRO A 110 -3.78 7.53 -17.78
CA PRO A 110 -3.52 8.87 -18.28
C PRO A 110 -3.55 9.95 -17.17
N VAL A 111 -3.23 9.57 -15.94
CA VAL A 111 -3.29 10.43 -14.75
C VAL A 111 -2.08 10.19 -13.86
N GLU A 112 -1.58 11.26 -13.25
CA GLU A 112 -0.58 11.17 -12.20
C GLU A 112 -1.27 10.98 -10.86
N PHE A 113 -0.72 10.11 -10.01
CA PHE A 113 -1.23 9.87 -8.67
C PHE A 113 -0.11 9.34 -7.77
N ASP A 114 -0.26 9.55 -6.47
CA ASP A 114 0.63 8.98 -5.46
C ASP A 114 -0.04 7.89 -4.64
N ALA A 115 0.74 6.85 -4.35
CA ALA A 115 0.31 5.74 -3.54
C ALA A 115 1.22 5.57 -2.33
N ALA A 116 0.62 5.26 -1.18
CA ALA A 116 1.34 5.01 0.05
C ALA A 116 0.82 3.75 0.75
N LEU A 117 1.74 3.07 1.42
CA LEU A 117 1.49 1.85 2.18
C LEU A 117 1.39 2.17 3.67
N MET A 118 0.31 1.71 4.30
CA MET A 118 0.07 1.84 5.73
C MET A 118 0.28 0.49 6.42
N LYS A 119 1.33 0.38 7.22
CA LYS A 119 1.54 -0.78 8.10
C LYS A 119 1.16 -0.43 9.54
N GLY A 120 0.89 -1.46 10.35
CA GLY A 120 0.75 -1.29 11.80
C GLY A 120 2.03 -0.70 12.41
N ARG A 121 1.90 0.09 13.49
CA ARG A 121 3.03 0.84 14.09
C ARG A 121 4.23 -0.04 14.45
N GLN A 122 3.97 -1.23 14.96
CA GLN A 122 4.99 -2.20 15.36
C GLN A 122 5.81 -2.73 14.17
N ASN A 123 5.39 -2.48 12.94
CA ASN A 123 6.19 -2.81 11.74
C ASN A 123 7.23 -1.74 11.40
N TYR A 124 7.35 -0.68 12.20
CA TYR A 124 8.36 0.35 12.01
C TYR A 124 9.33 0.38 13.18
N LEU A 125 10.63 0.40 12.87
CA LEU A 125 11.66 0.70 13.86
C LEU A 125 11.48 2.11 14.42
N CYS A 126 11.73 2.28 15.71
CA CYS A 126 11.84 3.59 16.34
C CYS A 126 13.31 3.90 16.66
N PRO A 127 13.98 4.82 15.95
CA PRO A 127 15.39 5.14 16.21
C PRO A 127 15.67 5.55 17.65
N ARG A 128 14.75 6.29 18.28
CA ARG A 128 14.90 6.70 19.69
C ARG A 128 14.86 5.53 20.67
N ARG A 129 14.02 4.52 20.39
CA ARG A 129 13.95 3.33 21.24
C ARG A 129 15.15 2.43 21.03
N LEU A 130 15.62 2.33 19.79
CA LEU A 130 16.88 1.65 19.47
C LEU A 130 18.06 2.30 20.22
N GLU A 131 18.19 3.63 20.18
CA GLU A 131 19.22 4.37 20.94
C GLU A 131 19.16 4.02 22.44
N ARG A 132 17.96 4.06 23.04
CA ARG A 132 17.77 3.70 24.45
C ARG A 132 18.09 2.23 24.76
N ALA A 133 17.69 1.31 23.89
CA ALA A 133 17.97 -0.11 24.07
C ALA A 133 19.48 -0.37 24.01
N LEU A 134 20.22 0.31 23.12
CA LEU A 134 21.68 0.24 23.05
C LEU A 134 22.38 0.84 24.27
N GLU A 135 21.83 1.91 24.87
CA GLU A 135 22.33 2.48 26.11
C GLU A 135 22.14 1.50 27.28
N SER A 136 20.92 0.99 27.48
CA SER A 136 20.63 0.00 28.53
C SER A 136 21.39 -1.31 28.33
N ALA A 137 21.69 -1.67 27.08
CA ALA A 137 22.48 -2.87 26.74
C ALA A 137 23.92 -2.84 27.24
N LYS A 138 24.46 -1.64 27.53
CA LYS A 138 25.80 -1.52 28.10
C LYS A 138 25.84 -2.01 29.55
N GLU A 139 24.70 -2.04 30.24
CA GLU A 139 24.60 -2.30 31.67
C GLU A 139 23.98 -3.67 32.01
N LEU A 140 23.10 -4.24 31.15
CA LEU A 140 22.17 -5.30 31.57
C LEU A 140 22.01 -6.54 30.65
N PHE A 141 22.63 -6.62 29.45
CA PHE A 141 22.37 -7.74 28.52
C PHE A 141 23.45 -8.83 28.47
N THR A 142 22.98 -10.06 28.24
CA THR A 142 23.78 -11.22 27.82
C THR A 142 24.22 -11.07 26.35
N GLY A 143 25.27 -11.78 25.93
CA GLY A 143 25.90 -11.62 24.61
C GLY A 143 24.97 -11.58 23.38
N PRO A 144 23.96 -12.47 23.25
CA PRO A 144 23.13 -12.59 22.04
C PRO A 144 22.19 -11.41 21.75
N GLU A 145 21.53 -10.84 22.76
CA GLU A 145 20.59 -9.72 22.54
C GLU A 145 21.34 -8.43 22.16
N LYS A 146 22.56 -8.26 22.69
CA LYS A 146 23.42 -7.13 22.36
C LYS A 146 23.88 -7.15 20.90
N SER A 147 24.27 -8.32 20.37
CA SER A 147 24.68 -8.43 18.96
C SER A 147 23.50 -8.17 18.03
N GLU A 148 22.30 -8.58 18.40
CA GLU A 148 21.10 -8.28 17.61
C GLU A 148 20.74 -6.79 17.63
N LEU A 149 20.82 -6.11 18.77
CA LEU A 149 20.63 -4.66 18.84
C LEU A 149 21.63 -3.90 17.97
N GLN A 150 22.90 -4.34 17.94
CA GLN A 150 23.92 -3.76 17.06
C GLN A 150 23.58 -3.99 15.58
N ARG A 151 23.16 -5.20 15.21
CA ARG A 151 22.69 -5.52 13.85
C ARG A 151 21.52 -4.62 13.42
N LEU A 152 20.54 -4.42 14.31
CA LEU A 152 19.41 -3.53 14.04
C LEU A 152 19.84 -2.07 13.91
N ALA A 153 20.87 -1.65 14.64
CA ALA A 153 21.41 -0.29 14.55
C ALA A 153 22.15 -0.03 13.23
N GLU A 154 22.94 -1.00 12.78
CA GLU A 154 23.58 -0.96 11.47
C GLU A 154 22.52 -0.91 10.35
N TRP A 155 21.50 -1.76 10.42
CA TRP A 155 20.39 -1.75 9.47
C TRP A 155 19.60 -0.44 9.50
N ALA A 156 19.35 0.13 10.68
CA ALA A 156 18.63 1.40 10.83
C ALA A 156 19.31 2.57 10.11
N SER A 157 20.63 2.50 9.91
CA SER A 157 21.40 3.52 9.20
C SER A 157 21.30 3.42 7.67
N THR A 158 20.87 2.26 7.14
CA THR A 158 20.82 1.99 5.69
C THR A 158 19.40 1.82 5.15
N THR A 159 18.44 1.48 6.02
CA THR A 159 17.03 1.32 5.62
C THR A 159 16.40 2.63 5.15
N ARG A 160 15.51 2.52 4.16
CA ARG A 160 14.80 3.67 3.59
C ARG A 160 13.59 4.09 4.41
N ASP A 161 12.85 3.15 4.96
CA ASP A 161 11.58 3.41 5.62
C ASP A 161 11.43 2.72 6.98
N GLY A 162 12.46 2.00 7.44
CA GLY A 162 12.48 1.35 8.76
C GLY A 162 11.45 0.24 8.91
N SER A 163 10.98 -0.35 7.82
CA SER A 163 10.02 -1.44 7.83
C SER A 163 10.62 -2.77 8.30
N LEU A 164 9.92 -3.47 9.20
CA LEU A 164 10.28 -4.83 9.64
C LEU A 164 10.41 -5.80 8.46
N SER A 165 9.56 -5.68 7.44
CA SER A 165 9.59 -6.55 6.26
C SER A 165 10.82 -6.35 5.36
N ASP A 166 11.59 -5.28 5.56
CA ASP A 166 12.82 -5.03 4.79
C ASP A 166 14.04 -5.73 5.42
N LEU A 167 13.89 -6.33 6.61
CA LEU A 167 14.95 -7.11 7.25
C LEU A 167 15.06 -8.49 6.58
N SER A 168 16.26 -8.83 6.12
CA SER A 168 16.54 -10.14 5.52
C SER A 168 16.45 -11.29 6.53
N VAL A 169 16.75 -11.00 7.79
CA VAL A 169 16.65 -11.95 8.91
C VAL A 169 15.74 -11.33 9.96
N GLU A 170 14.62 -12.01 10.22
CA GLU A 170 13.63 -11.60 11.22
C GLU A 170 14.29 -11.51 12.60
N PRO A 171 14.12 -10.39 13.32
CA PRO A 171 14.70 -10.23 14.65
C PRO A 171 13.97 -11.06 15.70
N ASP A 172 14.64 -11.34 16.83
CA ASP A 172 13.95 -11.91 17.99
C ASP A 172 12.78 -10.99 18.39
N PRO A 173 11.55 -11.52 18.53
CA PRO A 173 10.38 -10.74 18.91
C PRO A 173 10.57 -9.93 20.21
N LYS A 174 11.36 -10.45 21.17
CA LYS A 174 11.67 -9.76 22.42
C LYS A 174 12.52 -8.51 22.17
N VAL A 175 13.53 -8.62 21.31
CA VAL A 175 14.39 -7.48 20.95
C VAL A 175 13.61 -6.48 20.11
N TRP A 176 12.82 -6.96 19.12
CA TRP A 176 12.02 -6.08 18.26
C TRP A 176 11.00 -5.25 19.05
N THR A 177 10.31 -5.87 20.01
CA THR A 177 9.34 -5.19 20.88
C THR A 177 9.97 -4.03 21.65
N GLN A 178 11.26 -4.11 21.99
CA GLN A 178 11.96 -3.02 22.67
C GLN A 178 12.27 -1.84 21.75
N VAL A 179 12.42 -2.06 20.44
CA VAL A 179 12.90 -1.06 19.48
C VAL A 179 11.84 -0.56 18.49
N CYS A 180 10.70 -1.23 18.35
CA CYS A 180 9.65 -0.85 17.40
C CYS A 180 8.80 0.35 17.88
N SER A 181 8.12 1.03 16.96
CA SER A 181 7.26 2.18 17.27
C SER A 181 6.03 1.78 18.08
N GLU A 182 5.78 2.51 19.17
CA GLU A 182 4.67 2.25 20.10
C GLU A 182 3.84 3.50 20.33
N ALA A 183 2.52 3.31 20.50
CA ALA A 183 1.54 4.40 20.51
C ALA A 183 1.77 5.41 21.65
N HIS A 184 2.03 4.93 22.87
CA HIS A 184 2.15 5.78 24.06
C HIS A 184 3.53 6.46 24.19
N ILE A 185 4.54 5.93 23.52
CA ILE A 185 5.92 6.44 23.58
C ILE A 185 6.20 7.39 22.40
N CYS A 186 5.75 7.02 21.20
CA CYS A 186 6.03 7.75 19.97
C CYS A 186 4.85 8.65 19.58
N THR A 187 4.73 9.82 20.21
CA THR A 187 3.64 10.77 19.92
C THR A 187 4.05 11.79 18.86
N GLN A 188 3.09 12.54 18.32
CA GLN A 188 3.39 13.65 17.41
C GLN A 188 4.18 14.78 18.10
N ARG A 189 4.02 14.94 19.42
CA ARG A 189 4.80 15.89 20.22
C ARG A 189 6.24 15.44 20.43
N THR A 190 6.47 14.16 20.71
CA THR A 190 7.82 13.61 20.96
C THR A 190 8.59 13.24 19.69
N CYS A 191 7.90 12.85 18.62
CA CYS A 191 8.52 12.32 17.40
C CYS A 191 8.02 12.97 16.11
N GLY A 192 6.94 13.75 16.12
CA GLY A 192 6.28 14.26 14.90
C GLY A 192 7.12 15.23 14.08
N GLN A 193 8.08 15.91 14.72
CA GLN A 193 9.06 16.78 14.05
C GLN A 193 10.39 16.10 13.78
N ASN A 194 10.62 14.89 14.28
CA ASN A 194 11.90 14.21 14.07
C ASN A 194 11.94 13.67 12.63
N PRO A 195 12.82 14.19 11.75
CA PRO A 195 12.91 13.70 10.39
C PRO A 195 13.37 12.25 10.33
N ARG A 196 14.01 11.72 11.38
CA ARG A 196 14.46 10.31 11.44
C ARG A 196 13.34 9.34 11.83
N CYS A 197 12.16 9.79 12.24
CA CYS A 197 11.09 8.88 12.67
C CYS A 197 10.35 8.25 11.48
N PHE A 198 10.70 7.00 11.18
CA PHE A 198 10.12 6.19 10.10
C PHE A 198 8.59 6.15 10.09
N TYR A 199 7.95 5.86 11.23
CA TYR A 199 6.49 5.84 11.32
C TYR A 199 5.84 7.21 11.01
N GLN A 200 6.43 8.30 11.49
CA GLN A 200 5.89 9.65 11.22
C GLN A 200 6.10 10.05 9.76
N GLN A 201 7.21 9.66 9.14
CA GLN A 201 7.41 9.83 7.70
C GLN A 201 6.37 9.05 6.89
N ALA A 202 6.13 7.78 7.23
CA ALA A 202 5.08 6.97 6.59
C ALA A 202 3.71 7.65 6.72
N ARG A 203 3.37 8.14 7.93
CA ARG A 203 2.12 8.88 8.16
C ARG A 203 2.00 10.16 7.33
N LYS A 204 3.10 10.92 7.16
CA LYS A 204 3.11 12.09 6.27
C LYS A 204 2.84 11.71 4.82
N ARG A 205 3.45 10.62 4.32
CA ARG A 205 3.21 10.09 2.97
C ARG A 205 1.75 9.67 2.78
N LEU A 206 1.14 9.03 3.79
CA LEU A 206 -0.28 8.64 3.76
C LEU A 206 -1.23 9.84 3.61
N LEU A 207 -0.95 10.95 4.30
CA LEU A 207 -1.78 12.16 4.19
C LEU A 207 -1.70 12.79 2.79
N ALA A 208 -0.54 12.71 2.15
CA ALA A 208 -0.31 13.25 0.81
C ALA A 208 -0.81 12.34 -0.33
N ALA A 209 -0.88 11.02 -0.12
CA ALA A 209 -1.17 10.05 -1.20
C ALA A 209 -2.65 10.04 -1.63
N ASP A 210 -2.90 9.83 -2.91
CA ASP A 210 -4.24 9.63 -3.49
C ASP A 210 -4.75 8.21 -3.26
N VAL A 211 -3.83 7.24 -3.21
CA VAL A 211 -4.11 5.82 -3.01
C VAL A 211 -3.44 5.34 -1.73
N ILE A 212 -4.21 4.69 -0.86
CA ILE A 212 -3.70 4.11 0.37
C ILE A 212 -3.93 2.60 0.34
N VAL A 213 -2.85 1.85 0.55
CA VAL A 213 -2.89 0.39 0.72
C VAL A 213 -2.77 0.06 2.20
N LEU A 214 -3.74 -0.69 2.74
CA LEU A 214 -3.90 -1.06 4.15
C LEU A 214 -3.83 -2.57 4.38
#